data_AF-A0A4Y2W2V2-F1
#
_entry.id   AF-A0A4Y2W2V2-F1
#
_cell.length_a   1.000
_cell.length_b   1.000
_cell.length_c   1.000
_cell.angle_alpha   90.00
_cell.angle_beta   90.00
_cell.angle_gamma   90.00
#
_symmetry.space_group_name_H-M   'P 1'
#
loop_
_entity.id
_entity.type
_entity.pdbx_description
1 polymer ?
#
loop_
_entity_poly.entity_id
_entity_poly.type
_entity_poly.pdbx_seq_one_letter_code
_entity_poly.pdbx_strand_id
1 'polypeptide(L)'
;MPDIPTASPIDEQVSIMSSAMTPVYIALIQIMTSLLCYVFGKFACKICIQGFSFAFPINLTIPVCISMLIAACGVRTEDVCFFEDIIPKYLFWTCPQGNFFQDFISSQYAWVWLLWLLSQTWITVHIWTPKCERLASTEKLFVNPMYCGVLIDQSVALNRRRDDEGEIKSEDLDLEGNDENDISQYYETISIQTDTSSGHTGKNVTIRSSDHITRIYACATMWHETTEEMLQMLKSVIRMDEDQCARRNAQKYLRIVDPDYYEFEVHIFFDDAYELCDDDDEEMVVNRFVKQLIQVMDVAA
;
A
#
# COMPACT_ATOMS: atom_id res chain seq x y z
N MET A 1 43.68 -27.30 -66.91
CA MET A 1 42.74 -26.74 -65.91
C MET A 1 41.56 -27.69 -65.85
N PRO A 2 41.27 -28.30 -64.69
CA PRO A 2 39.98 -28.91 -64.43
C PRO A 2 39.18 -28.05 -63.44
N ASP A 3 37.86 -28.06 -63.68
CA ASP A 3 36.82 -27.18 -63.19
C ASP A 3 36.73 -27.01 -61.66
N ILE A 4 36.56 -25.75 -61.25
CA ILE A 4 36.14 -25.37 -59.90
C ILE A 4 34.62 -25.52 -59.85
N PRO A 5 34.02 -26.33 -58.95
CA PRO A 5 32.61 -26.22 -58.65
C PRO A 5 32.40 -25.02 -57.72
N THR A 6 32.31 -23.83 -58.31
CA THR A 6 31.81 -22.63 -57.62
C THR A 6 30.29 -22.64 -57.68
N ALA A 7 29.65 -23.24 -56.67
CA ALA A 7 28.28 -22.92 -56.30
C ALA A 7 28.01 -23.48 -54.90
N SER A 8 28.28 -22.67 -53.88
CA SER A 8 27.59 -22.77 -52.58
C SER A 8 26.09 -22.70 -52.84
N PRO A 9 25.24 -23.55 -52.23
CA PRO A 9 23.80 -23.36 -52.34
C PRO A 9 23.47 -22.02 -51.68
N ILE A 10 22.89 -21.14 -52.49
CA ILE A 10 22.30 -19.88 -52.08
C ILE A 10 21.27 -20.22 -51.00
N ASP A 11 21.34 -19.50 -49.89
CA ASP A 11 20.39 -19.53 -48.77
C ASP A 11 18.96 -19.44 -49.34
N GLU A 12 18.31 -20.59 -49.51
CA GLU A 12 16.98 -20.70 -50.11
C GLU A 12 16.00 -20.12 -49.08
N GLN A 13 15.55 -18.88 -49.31
CA GLN A 13 14.63 -18.20 -48.40
C GLN A 13 13.32 -18.99 -48.33
N VAL A 14 13.19 -19.83 -47.31
CA VAL A 14 11.96 -20.55 -47.01
C VAL A 14 10.93 -19.54 -46.50
N SER A 15 10.04 -19.08 -47.38
CA SER A 15 8.92 -18.24 -46.99
C SER A 15 7.87 -19.07 -46.25
N ILE A 16 7.72 -18.84 -44.95
CA ILE A 16 6.69 -19.48 -44.13
C ILE A 16 5.48 -18.55 -44.10
N MET A 17 4.31 -19.05 -44.53
CA MET A 17 3.06 -18.28 -44.43
C MET A 17 2.64 -18.11 -42.97
N SER A 18 2.54 -16.87 -42.51
CA SER A 18 2.00 -16.53 -41.19
C SER A 18 0.47 -16.57 -41.20
N SER A 19 -0.15 -17.04 -40.11
CA SER A 19 -1.59 -16.94 -39.92
C SER A 19 -1.96 -15.57 -39.33
N ALA A 20 -2.95 -14.90 -39.92
CA ALA A 20 -3.42 -13.60 -39.48
C ALA A 20 -4.09 -13.63 -38.08
N MET A 21 -4.60 -14.80 -37.66
CA MET A 21 -5.29 -14.96 -36.36
C MET A 21 -4.32 -15.21 -35.20
N THR A 22 -3.05 -15.52 -35.46
CA THR A 22 -2.06 -15.85 -34.42
C THR A 22 -1.90 -14.75 -33.36
N PRO A 23 -1.78 -13.45 -33.71
CA PRO A 23 -1.71 -12.38 -32.71
C PRO A 23 -2.96 -12.31 -31.82
N VAL A 24 -4.14 -12.62 -32.37
CA VAL A 24 -5.40 -12.62 -31.61
C VAL A 24 -5.40 -13.76 -30.60
N TYR A 25 -4.97 -14.96 -30.98
CA TYR A 25 -4.86 -16.08 -30.04
C TYR A 25 -3.85 -15.79 -28.92
N ILE A 26 -2.68 -15.23 -29.24
CA ILE A 26 -1.67 -14.85 -28.24
C ILE A 26 -2.23 -13.80 -27.28
N ALA A 27 -2.93 -12.79 -27.80
CA ALA A 27 -3.56 -11.76 -26.97
C ALA A 27 -4.64 -12.37 -26.05
N LEU A 28 -5.49 -13.26 -26.56
CA LEU A 28 -6.50 -13.95 -25.74
C LEU A 28 -5.87 -14.80 -24.64
N ILE A 29 -4.80 -15.54 -24.95
CA ILE A 29 -4.05 -16.32 -23.95
C ILE A 29 -3.51 -15.39 -22.88
N GLN A 30 -2.84 -14.29 -23.24
CA GLN A 30 -2.29 -13.34 -22.28
C GLN A 30 -3.37 -12.72 -21.38
N ILE A 31 -4.49 -12.29 -21.95
CA ILE A 31 -5.60 -11.69 -21.19
C ILE A 31 -6.18 -12.71 -20.21
N MET A 32 -6.36 -13.96 -20.65
CA MET A 32 -6.92 -15.01 -19.81
C MET A 32 -5.96 -15.41 -18.68
N THR A 33 -4.67 -15.59 -18.98
CA THR A 33 -3.68 -15.97 -17.96
C THR A 33 -3.46 -14.83 -16.96
N SER A 34 -3.41 -13.57 -17.40
CA SER A 34 -3.29 -12.42 -16.52
C SER A 34 -4.51 -12.27 -15.60
N LEU A 35 -5.71 -12.48 -16.14
CA LEU A 35 -6.95 -12.44 -15.36
C LEU A 35 -6.97 -13.54 -14.30
N LEU A 36 -6.62 -14.78 -14.67
CA LEU A 36 -6.57 -15.89 -13.73
C LEU A 36 -5.53 -15.63 -12.63
N CYS A 37 -4.33 -15.17 -12.97
CA CYS A 37 -3.30 -14.81 -12.00
C CYS A 37 -3.80 -13.75 -11.01
N TYR A 38 -4.45 -12.69 -11.51
CA TYR A 38 -5.02 -11.65 -10.67
C TYR A 38 -6.15 -12.16 -9.74
N VAL A 39 -7.07 -12.98 -10.27
CA VAL A 39 -8.19 -13.55 -9.49
C VAL A 39 -7.69 -14.48 -8.40
N PHE A 40 -6.82 -15.44 -8.74
CA PHE A 40 -6.26 -16.38 -7.77
C PHE A 40 -5.32 -15.69 -6.78
N GLY A 41 -4.54 -14.71 -7.22
CA GLY A 41 -3.68 -13.94 -6.33
C GLY A 41 -4.47 -13.16 -5.30
N LYS A 42 -5.54 -12.48 -5.71
CA LYS A 42 -6.48 -11.82 -4.78
C LYS A 42 -7.14 -12.81 -3.83
N PHE A 43 -7.57 -13.97 -4.32
CA PHE A 43 -8.17 -14.99 -3.49
C PHE A 43 -7.20 -15.50 -2.42
N ALA A 44 -5.97 -15.84 -2.81
CA ALA A 44 -4.91 -16.28 -1.89
C ALA A 44 -4.60 -15.24 -0.80
N CYS A 45 -4.60 -13.96 -1.18
CA CYS A 45 -4.44 -12.82 -0.27
C CYS A 45 -5.59 -12.71 0.74
N LYS A 46 -6.85 -12.88 0.31
CA LYS A 46 -8.03 -12.79 1.19
C LYS A 46 -8.10 -13.90 2.23
N ILE A 47 -7.60 -15.09 1.91
CA ILE A 47 -7.60 -16.25 2.81
C ILE A 47 -6.30 -16.41 3.62
N CYS A 48 -5.40 -15.43 3.53
CA CYS A 48 -4.13 -15.38 4.27
C CYS A 48 -3.14 -16.53 3.96
N ILE A 49 -3.19 -17.13 2.76
CA ILE A 49 -2.19 -18.15 2.31
C ILE A 49 -1.14 -17.58 1.34
N GLN A 50 -1.01 -16.25 1.32
CA GLN A 50 -0.26 -15.56 0.28
C GLN A 50 1.24 -15.88 0.25
N GLY A 51 1.88 -16.26 1.36
CA GLY A 51 3.30 -16.63 1.32
C GLY A 51 3.56 -17.76 0.31
N PHE A 52 2.81 -18.86 0.42
CA PHE A 52 2.97 -20.02 -0.46
C PHE A 52 2.29 -19.85 -1.82
N SER A 53 1.08 -19.28 -1.87
CA SER A 53 0.26 -19.27 -3.10
C SER A 53 0.33 -17.98 -3.91
N PHE A 54 1.07 -16.97 -3.44
CA PHE A 54 1.18 -15.67 -4.10
C PHE A 54 2.63 -15.16 -4.15
N ALA A 55 3.28 -14.97 -3.00
CA ALA A 55 4.63 -14.45 -2.89
C ALA A 55 5.67 -15.35 -3.57
N PHE A 56 5.58 -16.66 -3.28
CA PHE A 56 6.50 -17.65 -3.83
C PHE A 56 6.37 -17.81 -5.35
N PRO A 57 5.17 -18.05 -5.94
CA PRO A 57 5.02 -18.17 -7.39
C PRO A 57 5.40 -16.88 -8.15
N ILE A 58 5.05 -15.70 -7.61
CA ILE A 58 5.37 -14.43 -8.28
C ILE A 58 6.89 -14.20 -8.35
N ASN A 59 7.61 -14.40 -7.24
CA ASN A 59 9.07 -14.24 -7.25
C ASN A 59 9.79 -15.31 -8.11
N LEU A 60 9.21 -16.50 -8.27
CA LEU A 60 9.79 -17.58 -9.05
C LEU A 60 9.44 -17.53 -10.54
N THR A 61 8.53 -16.65 -10.96
CA THR A 61 8.03 -16.58 -12.35
C THR A 61 9.16 -16.43 -13.35
N ILE A 62 10.07 -15.45 -13.14
CA ILE A 62 11.19 -15.20 -14.06
C ILE A 62 12.16 -16.40 -14.14
N PRO A 63 12.69 -16.95 -13.03
CA PRO A 63 13.53 -18.15 -13.08
C PRO A 63 12.89 -19.35 -13.80
N VAL A 64 11.61 -19.60 -13.53
CA VAL A 64 10.86 -20.71 -14.15
C VAL A 64 10.68 -20.47 -15.65
N CYS A 65 10.32 -19.26 -16.06
CA CYS A 65 10.19 -18.91 -17.48
C CYS A 65 11.51 -19.14 -18.24
N ILE A 66 12.64 -18.66 -17.72
CA ILE A 66 13.96 -18.86 -18.36
C ILE A 66 14.30 -20.35 -18.44
N SER A 67 14.12 -21.08 -17.34
CA SER A 67 14.41 -22.52 -17.28
C SER A 67 13.58 -23.28 -18.30
N MET A 68 12.31 -22.91 -18.47
CA MET A 68 11.40 -23.49 -19.46
C MET A 68 11.83 -23.16 -20.89
N LEU A 69 12.27 -21.92 -21.17
CA LEU A 69 12.78 -21.53 -22.49
C LEU A 69 14.06 -22.30 -22.87
N ILE A 70 14.99 -22.47 -21.92
CA ILE A 70 16.21 -23.26 -22.12
C ILE A 70 15.86 -24.73 -22.35
N ALA A 71 14.98 -25.31 -21.53
CA ALA A 71 14.55 -26.70 -21.68
C ALA A 71 13.89 -26.95 -23.04
N ALA A 72 13.01 -26.05 -23.49
CA ALA A 72 12.39 -26.16 -24.81
C ALA A 72 13.40 -25.98 -25.96
N CYS A 73 14.47 -25.19 -25.79
CA CYS A 73 15.59 -25.20 -26.73
C CYS A 73 16.35 -26.53 -26.75
N GLY A 74 16.55 -27.16 -25.59
CA GLY A 74 17.17 -28.49 -25.49
C GLY A 74 16.37 -29.55 -26.25
N VAL A 75 15.07 -29.64 -25.99
CA VAL A 75 14.16 -30.59 -26.67
C VAL A 75 14.15 -30.38 -28.19
N ARG A 76 14.14 -29.12 -28.65
CA ARG A 76 14.17 -28.82 -30.09
C ARG A 76 15.50 -29.19 -30.76
N THR A 77 16.60 -29.19 -30.00
CA THR A 77 17.93 -29.58 -30.53
C THR A 77 17.99 -31.08 -30.78
N GLU A 78 17.30 -31.87 -29.96
CA GLU A 78 17.17 -33.32 -30.14
C GLU A 78 16.16 -33.67 -31.25
N ASP A 79 15.00 -33.00 -31.26
CA ASP A 79 13.97 -33.15 -32.29
C ASP A 79 13.45 -31.80 -32.78
N VAL A 80 13.83 -31.45 -34.02
CA VAL A 80 13.50 -30.18 -34.67
C VAL A 80 11.99 -29.98 -34.81
N CYS A 81 11.22 -31.07 -34.90
CA CYS A 81 9.79 -31.05 -35.19
C CYS A 81 8.90 -31.17 -33.95
N PHE A 82 9.46 -31.36 -32.75
CA PHE A 82 8.69 -31.66 -31.53
C PHE A 82 7.58 -30.66 -31.20
N PHE A 83 7.82 -29.36 -31.44
CA PHE A 83 6.87 -28.29 -31.11
C PHE A 83 5.97 -27.87 -32.28
N GLU A 84 6.06 -28.49 -33.46
CA GLU A 84 5.36 -28.02 -34.67
C GLU A 84 3.82 -28.00 -34.53
N ASP A 85 3.26 -28.92 -33.75
CA ASP A 85 1.81 -29.03 -33.53
C ASP A 85 1.28 -27.96 -32.55
N ILE A 86 2.14 -27.40 -31.69
CA ILE A 86 1.75 -26.48 -30.61
C ILE A 86 2.17 -25.05 -30.91
N ILE A 87 3.41 -24.85 -31.39
CA ILE A 87 4.00 -23.54 -31.63
C ILE A 87 4.38 -23.44 -33.12
N PRO A 88 3.76 -22.51 -33.89
CA PRO A 88 4.13 -22.31 -35.28
C PRO A 88 5.61 -21.97 -35.43
N LYS A 89 6.26 -22.48 -36.48
CA LYS A 89 7.70 -22.28 -36.75
C LYS A 89 8.14 -20.81 -36.73
N TYR A 90 7.28 -19.90 -37.17
CA TYR A 90 7.55 -18.46 -37.21
C TYR A 90 7.42 -17.75 -35.85
N LEU A 91 6.90 -18.42 -34.82
CA LEU A 91 6.72 -17.88 -33.48
C LEU A 91 7.77 -18.42 -32.49
N PHE A 92 8.49 -19.48 -32.86
CA PHE A 92 9.50 -20.08 -32.00
C PHE A 92 10.72 -19.16 -31.87
N TRP A 93 11.26 -19.02 -30.65
CA TRP A 93 12.41 -18.15 -30.39
C TRP A 93 13.71 -18.76 -30.92
N THR A 94 14.69 -17.91 -31.21
CA THR A 94 16.00 -18.36 -31.69
C THR A 94 16.79 -18.99 -30.54
N CYS A 95 17.11 -20.28 -30.66
CA CYS A 95 17.95 -20.95 -29.69
C CYS A 95 19.43 -20.61 -29.92
N PRO A 96 20.19 -20.31 -28.85
CA PRO A 96 21.62 -20.08 -28.95
C PRO A 96 22.35 -21.37 -29.33
N GLN A 97 23.35 -21.27 -30.21
CA GLN A 97 24.16 -22.41 -30.67
C GLN A 97 25.52 -22.43 -29.95
N GLY A 98 26.14 -23.61 -29.81
CA GLY A 98 27.48 -23.77 -29.24
C GLY A 98 27.52 -23.98 -27.72
N ASN A 99 28.60 -23.55 -27.06
CA ASN A 99 28.80 -23.67 -25.61
C ASN A 99 27.97 -22.64 -24.83
N PHE A 100 26.65 -22.70 -24.98
CA PHE A 100 25.69 -21.74 -24.45
C PHE A 100 25.91 -21.43 -22.97
N PHE A 101 26.10 -22.43 -22.12
CA PHE A 101 26.25 -22.20 -20.67
C PHE A 101 27.47 -21.35 -20.31
N GLN A 102 28.60 -21.59 -20.98
CA GLN A 102 29.83 -20.84 -20.72
C GLN A 102 29.69 -19.39 -21.21
N ASP A 103 29.12 -19.20 -22.40
CA ASP A 103 28.91 -17.87 -22.98
C ASP A 103 27.84 -17.07 -22.21
N PHE A 104 26.79 -17.76 -21.75
CA PHE A 104 25.71 -17.17 -20.95
C PHE A 104 26.22 -16.66 -19.60
N ILE A 105 27.06 -17.43 -18.91
CA ILE A 105 27.61 -17.03 -17.61
C ILE A 105 28.69 -15.96 -17.79
N SER A 106 29.60 -16.13 -18.75
CA SER A 106 30.80 -15.29 -18.88
C SER A 106 30.57 -14.01 -19.70
N SER A 107 29.94 -14.13 -20.87
CA SER A 107 29.81 -13.02 -21.83
C SER A 107 28.50 -12.25 -21.65
N GLN A 108 27.43 -12.91 -21.22
CA GLN A 108 26.12 -12.29 -20.98
C GLN A 108 25.88 -11.94 -19.51
N TYR A 109 26.88 -12.14 -18.64
CA TYR A 109 26.84 -11.80 -17.22
C TYR A 109 25.59 -12.33 -16.49
N ALA A 110 25.19 -13.59 -16.74
CA ALA A 110 23.97 -14.17 -16.15
C ALA A 110 23.93 -14.09 -14.61
N TRP A 111 25.07 -13.99 -13.93
CA TRP A 111 25.13 -13.78 -12.48
C TRP A 111 24.48 -12.48 -12.01
N VAL A 112 24.38 -11.45 -12.87
CA VAL A 112 23.66 -10.20 -12.56
C VAL A 112 22.17 -10.46 -12.32
N TRP A 113 21.61 -11.50 -12.95
CA TRP A 113 20.22 -11.90 -12.75
C TRP A 113 19.97 -12.44 -11.34
N LEU A 114 20.97 -13.06 -10.72
CA LEU A 114 20.86 -13.50 -9.32
C LEU A 114 20.79 -12.30 -8.37
N LEU A 115 21.57 -11.25 -8.64
CA LEU A 115 21.48 -9.99 -7.88
C LEU A 115 20.12 -9.32 -8.06
N TRP A 116 19.58 -9.34 -9.29
CA TRP A 116 18.24 -8.83 -9.54
C TRP A 116 17.18 -9.66 -8.82
N LEU A 117 17.28 -11.00 -8.84
CA LEU A 117 16.35 -11.88 -8.13
C LEU A 117 16.36 -11.62 -6.60
N LEU A 118 17.55 -11.42 -6.02
CA LEU A 118 17.69 -11.04 -4.62
C LEU A 118 17.07 -9.66 -4.34
N SER A 119 17.32 -8.69 -5.22
CA SER A 119 16.72 -7.36 -5.12
C SER A 119 15.19 -7.40 -5.22
N GLN A 120 14.64 -8.16 -6.15
CA GLN A 120 13.20 -8.37 -6.33
C GLN A 120 12.57 -9.00 -5.08
N THR A 121 13.22 -10.04 -4.55
CA THR A 121 12.78 -10.72 -3.33
C THR A 121 12.78 -9.74 -2.15
N TRP A 122 13.82 -8.91 -2.05
CA TRP A 122 13.95 -7.87 -1.02
C TRP A 122 12.82 -6.82 -1.09
N ILE A 123 12.61 -6.23 -2.26
CA ILE A 123 11.55 -5.22 -2.47
C ILE A 123 10.17 -5.79 -2.14
N THR A 124 9.97 -7.06 -2.50
CA THR A 124 8.72 -7.77 -2.24
C THR A 124 8.64 -8.46 -0.88
N VAL A 125 9.61 -8.29 0.04
CA VAL A 125 9.58 -8.92 1.38
C VAL A 125 8.24 -8.69 2.11
N HIS A 126 7.67 -7.50 1.94
CA HIS A 126 6.39 -7.11 2.56
C HIS A 126 5.20 -8.01 2.17
N ILE A 127 5.27 -8.77 1.07
CA ILE A 127 4.19 -9.68 0.66
C ILE A 127 4.30 -11.08 1.32
N TRP A 128 5.43 -11.40 1.93
CA TRP A 128 5.69 -12.75 2.48
C TRP A 128 5.01 -12.99 3.83
N THR A 129 4.98 -11.98 4.69
CA THR A 129 4.41 -12.07 6.05
C THR A 129 3.48 -10.90 6.32
N PRO A 130 2.29 -10.86 5.69
CA PRO A 130 1.33 -9.80 5.92
C PRO A 130 0.68 -9.89 7.30
N LYS A 131 0.28 -8.75 7.83
CA LYS A 131 -0.62 -8.61 8.99
C LYS A 131 -1.96 -8.09 8.50
N CYS A 132 -2.65 -8.91 7.72
CA CYS A 132 -3.99 -8.57 7.23
C CYS A 132 -5.06 -9.45 7.88
N GLU A 133 -6.19 -8.83 8.22
CA GLU A 133 -7.38 -9.55 8.67
C GLU A 133 -7.90 -10.49 7.58
N ARG A 134 -8.43 -11.64 8.02
CA ARG A 134 -9.00 -12.62 7.11
C ARG A 134 -10.25 -12.03 6.42
N LEU A 135 -10.33 -12.20 5.10
CA LEU A 135 -11.40 -11.66 4.24
C LEU A 135 -11.44 -10.12 4.14
N ALA A 136 -10.32 -9.43 4.38
CA ALA A 136 -10.21 -7.99 4.15
C ALA A 136 -10.68 -7.57 2.74
N SER A 137 -11.22 -6.35 2.65
CA SER A 137 -11.65 -5.75 1.39
C SER A 137 -10.47 -5.61 0.43
N THR A 138 -10.73 -5.67 -0.89
CA THR A 138 -9.65 -5.55 -1.89
C THR A 138 -8.97 -4.19 -1.82
N GLU A 139 -9.69 -3.14 -1.42
CA GLU A 139 -9.16 -1.77 -1.25
C GLU A 139 -8.23 -1.64 -0.04
N LYS A 140 -8.40 -2.49 1.00
CA LYS A 140 -7.46 -2.59 2.12
C LYS A 140 -6.20 -3.38 1.72
N LEU A 141 -6.35 -4.37 0.83
CA LEU A 141 -5.25 -5.26 0.42
C LEU A 141 -4.36 -4.69 -0.69
N PHE A 142 -4.92 -3.92 -1.62
CA PHE A 142 -4.21 -3.39 -2.80
C PHE A 142 -4.36 -1.87 -2.89
N VAL A 143 -3.32 -1.19 -3.36
CA VAL A 143 -3.34 0.27 -3.53
C VAL A 143 -4.26 0.66 -4.69
N ASN A 144 -4.09 0.01 -5.85
CA ASN A 144 -4.92 0.23 -7.02
C ASN A 144 -5.88 -0.95 -7.26
N PRO A 145 -7.12 -0.69 -7.69
CA PRO A 145 -8.08 -1.74 -7.99
C PRO A 145 -7.73 -2.53 -9.26
N MET A 146 -6.99 -1.94 -10.19
CA MET A 146 -6.65 -2.53 -11.49
C MET A 146 -5.21 -3.06 -11.53
N TYR A 147 -4.94 -3.97 -12.47
CA TYR A 147 -3.62 -4.54 -12.72
C TYR A 147 -3.14 -4.25 -14.15
N CYS A 148 -1.82 -4.27 -14.37
CA CYS A 148 -1.23 -4.27 -15.70
C CYS A 148 -1.08 -5.72 -16.20
N GLY A 149 -1.80 -6.09 -17.26
CA GLY A 149 -1.79 -7.46 -17.79
C GLY A 149 -0.51 -7.86 -18.53
N VAL A 150 0.29 -6.90 -18.99
CA VAL A 150 1.56 -7.17 -19.70
C VAL A 150 2.62 -7.69 -18.72
N LEU A 151 2.70 -7.09 -17.53
CA LEU A 151 3.65 -7.44 -16.47
C LEU A 151 2.87 -7.77 -15.20
N ILE A 152 2.08 -8.83 -15.26
CA ILE A 152 1.13 -9.19 -14.20
C ILE A 152 1.84 -9.51 -12.87
N ASP A 153 2.96 -10.21 -12.93
CA ASP A 153 3.78 -10.60 -11.78
C ASP A 153 4.29 -9.36 -11.03
N GLN A 154 4.87 -8.42 -11.75
CA GLN A 154 5.37 -7.15 -11.18
C GLN A 154 4.23 -6.26 -10.72
N SER A 155 3.19 -6.13 -11.54
CA SER A 155 2.04 -5.29 -11.24
C SER A 155 1.36 -5.71 -9.96
N VAL A 156 1.18 -7.01 -9.74
CA VAL A 156 0.43 -7.52 -8.59
C VAL A 156 1.31 -7.60 -7.34
N ALA A 157 2.61 -7.88 -7.48
CA ALA A 157 3.57 -7.81 -6.37
C ALA A 157 3.70 -6.39 -5.79
N LEU A 158 3.90 -5.39 -6.66
CA LEU A 158 4.18 -4.02 -6.23
C LEU A 158 2.92 -3.23 -5.86
N ASN A 159 1.76 -3.64 -6.37
CA ASN A 159 0.48 -3.04 -6.02
C ASN A 159 -0.08 -3.56 -4.68
N ARG A 160 0.56 -4.57 -4.09
CA ARG A 160 0.19 -5.06 -2.78
C ARG A 160 0.47 -3.97 -1.75
N ARG A 161 -0.53 -3.62 -0.94
CA ARG A 161 -0.33 -2.65 0.13
C ARG A 161 0.59 -3.28 1.19
N ARG A 162 1.60 -2.51 1.60
CA ARG A 162 2.43 -2.83 2.77
C ARG A 162 1.58 -2.63 4.01
N ASP A 163 1.69 -3.51 4.99
CA ASP A 163 0.94 -3.35 6.22
C ASP A 163 1.25 -1.98 6.84
N ASP A 164 0.21 -1.19 7.04
CA ASP A 164 0.28 0.08 7.72
C ASP A 164 0.38 -0.24 9.21
N GLU A 165 1.58 -0.44 9.76
CA GLU A 165 1.76 -0.50 11.21
C GLU A 165 3.21 -0.25 11.60
N GLY A 166 3.45 0.92 12.20
CA GLY A 166 4.33 0.93 13.36
C GLY A 166 3.59 0.14 14.43
N GLU A 167 4.06 -1.07 14.76
CA GLU A 167 3.54 -1.81 15.90
C GLU A 167 3.75 -0.93 17.14
N ILE A 168 2.67 -0.33 17.63
CA ILE A 168 2.70 0.31 18.93
C ILE A 168 2.78 -0.82 19.96
N LYS A 169 3.99 -1.09 20.49
CA LYS A 169 4.14 -2.09 21.54
C LYS A 169 3.48 -1.57 22.80
N SER A 170 2.83 -2.45 23.56
CA SER A 170 2.29 -2.13 24.89
C SER A 170 3.34 -1.54 25.84
N GLU A 171 4.62 -1.88 25.65
CA GLU A 171 5.76 -1.36 26.42
C GLU A 171 6.10 0.11 26.07
N ASP A 172 5.80 0.55 24.85
CA ASP A 172 6.04 1.94 24.39
C ASP A 172 4.88 2.89 24.76
N LEU A 173 3.80 2.35 25.35
CA LEU A 173 2.58 3.04 25.78
C LEU A 173 2.53 3.34 27.28
N ASP A 174 3.56 2.99 28.05
CA ASP A 174 3.68 3.34 29.47
C ASP A 174 3.90 4.87 29.63
N LEU A 175 2.84 5.64 29.42
CA LEU A 175 2.80 7.11 29.53
C LEU A 175 2.93 7.65 30.97
N GLU A 176 3.22 6.82 31.97
CA GLU A 176 3.28 7.24 33.38
C GLU A 176 4.56 6.73 34.09
N GLY A 177 5.66 6.61 33.36
CA GLY A 177 6.98 6.35 33.91
C GLY A 177 7.86 7.60 33.97
N ASN A 178 7.59 8.51 34.92
CA ASN A 178 8.54 9.46 35.52
C ASN A 178 8.70 10.90 34.98
N ASP A 179 7.77 11.50 34.23
CA ASP A 179 7.84 12.93 33.90
C ASP A 179 6.58 13.72 34.28
N GLU A 180 6.44 14.00 35.59
CA GLU A 180 5.52 15.03 36.12
C GLU A 180 5.84 16.45 35.59
N ASN A 181 6.92 16.63 34.80
CA ASN A 181 7.33 17.91 34.23
C ASN A 181 6.78 18.21 32.82
N ASP A 182 6.13 17.26 32.14
CA ASP A 182 5.68 17.44 30.75
C ASP A 182 4.19 17.78 30.59
N ILE A 183 3.48 18.09 31.68
CA ILE A 183 2.10 18.65 31.61
C ILE A 183 2.10 20.03 30.91
N SER A 184 3.26 20.70 30.85
CA SER A 184 3.39 22.02 30.20
C SER A 184 3.40 22.00 28.67
N GLN A 185 3.56 20.83 28.01
CA GLN A 185 3.61 20.75 26.54
C GLN A 185 2.25 20.45 25.88
N TYR A 186 1.19 20.23 26.67
CA TYR A 186 -0.17 20.00 26.15
C TYR A 186 -0.85 21.30 25.64
N TYR A 187 -0.27 22.47 25.89
CA TYR A 187 -0.81 23.78 25.47
C TYR A 187 0.00 24.48 24.36
N GLU A 188 0.89 23.79 23.65
CA GLU A 188 1.59 24.42 22.52
C GLU A 188 0.86 24.16 21.20
N THR A 189 -0.28 24.81 21.02
CA THR A 189 -0.79 25.10 19.67
C THR A 189 -1.24 26.55 19.64
N ILE A 190 -0.81 27.27 18.60
CA ILE A 190 -0.90 28.73 18.40
C ILE A 190 0.30 29.50 19.00
N SER A 191 1.48 29.31 18.43
CA SER A 191 2.36 30.45 18.19
C SER A 191 2.32 30.79 16.70
N ILE A 192 1.69 31.93 16.42
CA ILE A 192 1.69 32.62 15.13
C ILE A 192 3.15 32.69 14.66
N GLN A 193 3.45 32.08 13.51
CA GLN A 193 4.74 32.27 12.81
C GLN A 193 4.89 33.75 12.51
N THR A 194 5.58 34.47 13.40
CA THR A 194 6.15 35.78 13.09
C THR A 194 7.59 35.51 12.68
N ASP A 195 7.83 35.62 11.38
CA ASP A 195 9.12 35.53 10.75
C ASP A 195 10.17 36.35 11.50
N THR A 196 11.02 35.68 12.28
CA THR A 196 12.30 36.24 12.68
C THR A 196 13.36 35.17 12.49
N SER A 197 13.99 35.23 11.32
CA SER A 197 15.21 34.54 10.95
C SER A 197 16.27 34.58 12.06
N SER A 198 16.69 33.41 12.55
CA SER A 198 18.06 33.10 13.00
C SER A 198 18.18 31.64 13.46
N GLY A 199 19.03 30.86 12.78
CA GLY A 199 19.61 29.63 13.34
C GLY A 199 19.12 28.31 12.71
N HIS A 200 19.64 27.99 11.53
CA HIS A 200 19.64 26.62 11.02
C HIS A 200 20.49 25.71 11.91
N THR A 201 19.84 24.92 12.75
CA THR A 201 20.32 23.58 13.14
C THR A 201 19.14 22.65 13.05
N GLY A 202 19.10 21.82 12.01
CA GLY A 202 18.08 20.80 11.81
C GLY A 202 18.04 19.85 13.00
N LYS A 203 17.04 20.03 13.87
CA LYS A 203 16.63 19.01 14.82
C LYS A 203 16.12 17.85 13.95
N ASN A 204 16.84 16.74 13.96
CA ASN A 204 16.30 15.46 13.52
C ASN A 204 15.03 15.22 14.35
N VAL A 205 13.86 15.38 13.75
CA VAL A 205 12.58 15.06 14.39
C VAL A 205 12.58 13.54 14.53
N THR A 206 12.95 13.05 15.71
CA THR A 206 12.84 11.64 16.05
C THR A 206 11.35 11.34 16.20
N ILE A 207 10.80 10.55 15.28
CA ILE A 207 9.41 10.08 15.31
C ILE A 207 9.17 9.40 16.67
N ARG A 208 8.26 9.94 17.47
CA ARG A 208 7.88 9.40 18.78
C ARG A 208 6.84 8.30 18.58
N SER A 209 6.72 7.36 19.52
CA SER A 209 5.68 6.33 19.49
C SER A 209 4.26 6.93 19.44
N SER A 210 4.08 8.11 20.03
CA SER A 210 2.85 8.91 19.94
C SER A 210 2.50 9.38 18.53
N ASP A 211 3.50 9.57 17.64
CA ASP A 211 3.26 10.04 16.26
C ASP A 211 2.59 8.97 15.40
N HIS A 212 2.58 7.71 15.86
CA HIS A 212 1.87 6.61 15.21
C HIS A 212 0.38 6.55 15.60
N ILE A 213 -0.05 7.32 16.61
CA ILE A 213 -1.45 7.36 17.04
C ILE A 213 -2.20 8.32 16.12
N THR A 214 -3.30 7.82 15.53
CA THR A 214 -4.16 8.67 14.69
C THR A 214 -4.91 9.65 15.58
N ARG A 215 -4.82 10.95 15.28
CA ARG A 215 -5.60 11.98 15.98
C ARG A 215 -6.70 12.55 15.08
N ILE A 216 -7.92 12.59 15.61
CA ILE A 216 -9.11 13.12 14.96
C ILE A 216 -9.41 14.48 15.58
N TYR A 217 -9.32 15.54 14.76
CA TYR A 217 -9.76 16.88 15.13
C TYR A 217 -11.17 17.12 14.59
N ALA A 218 -12.14 17.33 15.49
CA ALA A 218 -13.48 17.75 15.12
C ALA A 218 -13.65 19.24 15.40
N CYS A 219 -13.76 20.03 14.34
CA CYS A 219 -14.07 21.46 14.44
C CYS A 219 -15.54 21.67 14.11
N ALA A 220 -16.23 22.44 14.94
CA ALA A 220 -17.59 22.87 14.71
C ALA A 220 -17.72 24.38 14.93
N THR A 221 -18.59 25.01 14.16
CA THR A 221 -18.96 26.42 14.32
C THR A 221 -20.44 26.48 14.69
N MET A 222 -20.81 27.29 15.68
CA MET A 222 -22.20 27.49 16.09
C MET A 222 -22.59 28.96 15.90
N TRP A 223 -23.72 29.19 15.24
CA TRP A 223 -24.34 30.51 15.06
C TRP A 223 -25.86 30.35 14.96
N HIS A 224 -26.61 30.89 15.92
CA HIS A 224 -28.07 30.80 15.93
C HIS A 224 -28.64 29.37 15.86
N GLU A 225 -27.88 28.37 16.34
CA GLU A 225 -28.33 26.98 16.39
C GLU A 225 -29.51 26.79 17.34
N THR A 226 -30.37 25.81 17.06
CA THR A 226 -31.47 25.43 17.95
C THR A 226 -31.01 24.51 19.07
N THR A 227 -31.83 24.38 20.13
CA THR A 227 -31.55 23.45 21.23
C THR A 227 -31.35 22.02 20.74
N GLU A 228 -32.14 21.59 19.75
CA GLU A 228 -32.09 20.23 19.21
C GLU A 228 -30.80 19.99 18.41
N GLU A 229 -30.36 20.97 17.61
CA GLU A 229 -29.11 20.91 16.85
C GLU A 229 -27.89 20.87 17.79
N MET A 230 -27.83 21.77 18.78
CA MET A 230 -26.77 21.76 19.80
C MET A 230 -26.72 20.44 20.57
N LEU A 231 -27.89 19.90 20.96
CA LEU A 231 -27.98 18.63 21.69
C LEU A 231 -27.50 17.45 20.85
N GLN A 232 -27.89 17.39 19.57
CA GLN A 232 -27.45 16.33 18.66
C GLN A 232 -25.94 16.36 18.44
N MET A 233 -25.39 17.55 18.25
CA MET A 233 -23.96 17.77 18.07
C MET A 233 -23.18 17.34 19.33
N LEU A 234 -23.57 17.83 20.50
CA LEU A 234 -22.92 17.47 21.77
C LEU A 234 -23.04 15.97 22.09
N LYS A 235 -24.18 15.33 21.83
CA LYS A 235 -24.33 13.87 21.97
C LYS A 235 -23.41 13.10 21.06
N SER A 236 -23.15 13.59 19.85
CA SER A 236 -22.20 12.96 18.93
C SER A 236 -20.77 13.06 19.48
N VAL A 237 -20.40 14.23 20.01
CA VAL A 237 -19.09 14.47 20.62
C VAL A 237 -18.87 13.59 21.84
N ILE A 238 -19.81 13.57 22.78
CA ILE A 238 -19.70 12.82 24.04
C ILE A 238 -19.64 11.31 23.80
N ARG A 239 -20.38 10.78 22.81
CA ARG A 239 -20.27 9.35 22.44
C ARG A 239 -18.90 8.99 21.90
N MET A 240 -18.27 9.89 21.15
CA MET A 240 -16.91 9.67 20.68
C MET A 240 -15.89 9.75 21.81
N ASP A 241 -16.07 10.68 22.75
CA ASP A 241 -15.25 10.78 23.96
C ASP A 241 -15.37 9.51 24.84
N GLU A 242 -16.58 8.98 25.00
CA GLU A 242 -16.83 7.72 25.73
C GLU A 242 -16.11 6.52 25.07
N ASP A 243 -16.19 6.40 23.74
CA ASP A 243 -15.49 5.34 22.98
C ASP A 243 -13.96 5.46 23.13
N GLN A 244 -13.42 6.67 22.99
CA GLN A 244 -11.99 6.94 23.19
C GLN A 244 -11.56 6.57 24.62
N CYS A 245 -12.33 6.98 25.63
CA CYS A 245 -12.07 6.69 27.04
C CYS A 245 -12.07 5.18 27.30
N ALA A 246 -13.05 4.45 26.76
CA ALA A 246 -13.13 2.99 26.89
C ALA A 246 -11.89 2.29 26.30
N ARG A 247 -11.45 2.71 25.10
CA ARG A 247 -10.25 2.16 24.45
C ARG A 247 -8.98 2.52 25.21
N ARG A 248 -8.85 3.76 25.68
CA ARG A 248 -7.72 4.21 26.50
C ARG A 248 -7.63 3.41 27.80
N ASN A 249 -8.76 3.15 28.46
CA ASN A 249 -8.81 2.34 29.66
C ASN A 249 -8.47 0.87 29.38
N ALA A 250 -8.92 0.30 28.27
CA ALA A 250 -8.55 -1.05 27.86
C ALA A 250 -7.03 -1.17 27.63
N GLN A 251 -6.42 -0.18 26.97
CA GLN A 251 -4.96 -0.13 26.80
C GLN A 251 -4.24 -0.01 28.15
N LYS A 252 -4.65 0.94 28.99
CA LYS A 252 -3.98 1.24 30.27
C LYS A 252 -4.09 0.09 31.28
N TYR A 253 -5.27 -0.49 31.45
CA TYR A 253 -5.54 -1.45 32.52
C TYR A 253 -5.44 -2.91 32.07
N LEU A 254 -5.78 -3.23 30.81
CA LEU A 254 -5.75 -4.60 30.30
C LEU A 254 -4.48 -4.89 29.48
N ARG A 255 -3.65 -3.87 29.20
CA ARG A 255 -2.44 -3.98 28.35
C ARG A 255 -2.74 -4.57 26.97
N ILE A 256 -3.96 -4.35 26.48
CA ILE A 256 -4.39 -4.75 25.15
C ILE A 256 -4.05 -3.60 24.21
N VAL A 257 -3.19 -3.83 23.22
CA VAL A 257 -2.95 -2.86 22.15
C VAL A 257 -4.14 -2.91 21.19
N ASP A 258 -4.92 -1.83 21.15
CA ASP A 258 -5.95 -1.64 20.14
C ASP A 258 -5.31 -0.99 18.90
N PRO A 259 -5.23 -1.69 17.74
CA PRO A 259 -4.68 -1.14 16.51
C PRO A 259 -5.52 0.03 15.97
N ASP A 260 -6.80 0.09 16.32
CA ASP A 260 -7.72 1.15 15.88
C ASP A 260 -7.84 2.29 16.90
N TYR A 261 -6.92 2.40 17.86
CA TYR A 261 -6.94 3.50 18.83
C TYR A 261 -6.68 4.85 18.17
N TYR A 262 -7.48 5.82 18.57
CA TYR A 262 -7.37 7.19 18.12
C TYR A 262 -7.44 8.15 19.32
N GLU A 263 -6.87 9.33 19.14
CA GLU A 263 -7.10 10.47 20.02
C GLU A 263 -8.16 11.37 19.40
N PHE A 264 -9.10 11.86 20.22
CA PHE A 264 -10.17 12.73 19.77
C PHE A 264 -10.08 14.08 20.46
N GLU A 265 -10.13 15.14 19.67
CA GLU A 265 -10.12 16.52 20.17
C GLU A 265 -11.19 17.33 19.44
N VAL A 266 -12.02 18.05 20.20
CA VAL A 266 -13.14 18.81 19.66
C VAL A 266 -12.99 20.28 19.95
N HIS A 267 -13.05 21.11 18.92
CA HIS A 267 -13.05 22.57 19.02
C HIS A 267 -14.39 23.09 18.55
N ILE A 268 -15.12 23.76 19.45
CA ILE A 268 -16.40 24.42 19.12
C ILE A 268 -16.16 25.92 19.12
N PHE A 269 -16.23 26.52 17.94
CA PHE A 269 -16.18 27.96 17.75
C PHE A 269 -17.59 28.52 17.78
N PHE A 270 -17.79 29.59 18.54
CA PHE A 270 -19.08 30.24 18.66
C PHE A 270 -18.98 31.63 18.03
N ASP A 271 -19.72 31.82 16.94
CA ASP A 271 -19.73 33.09 16.22
C ASP A 271 -20.63 34.08 17.00
N ASP A 272 -20.19 35.33 17.18
CA ASP A 272 -20.88 36.38 17.95
C ASP A 272 -21.30 35.95 19.38
N ALA A 273 -20.35 35.34 20.09
CA ALA A 273 -20.54 34.77 21.42
C ALA A 273 -20.89 35.79 22.52
N TYR A 274 -20.66 37.08 22.28
CA TYR A 274 -20.81 38.15 23.26
C TYR A 274 -21.72 39.26 22.74
N GLU A 275 -22.59 39.77 23.59
CA GLU A 275 -23.50 40.89 23.34
C GLU A 275 -23.31 41.96 24.43
N LEU A 276 -23.71 43.21 24.16
CA LEU A 276 -23.67 44.28 25.16
C LEU A 276 -24.73 44.01 26.24
N CYS A 277 -24.40 44.33 27.50
CA CYS A 277 -25.34 44.20 28.60
C CYS A 277 -26.47 45.24 28.49
N ASP A 278 -27.72 44.83 28.73
CA ASP A 278 -28.87 45.76 28.71
C ASP A 278 -28.79 46.83 29.82
N ASP A 279 -28.07 46.53 30.91
CA ASP A 279 -27.97 47.40 32.09
C ASP A 279 -26.71 48.29 32.09
N ASP A 280 -25.67 47.93 31.32
CA ASP A 280 -24.39 48.64 31.24
C ASP A 280 -23.77 48.50 29.85
N ASP A 281 -23.79 49.61 29.08
CA ASP A 281 -23.24 49.66 27.72
C ASP A 281 -21.70 49.48 27.66
N GLU A 282 -21.00 49.49 28.80
CA GLU A 282 -19.56 49.20 28.88
C GLU A 282 -19.25 47.72 29.16
N GLU A 283 -20.27 46.89 29.47
CA GLU A 283 -20.11 45.48 29.82
C GLU A 283 -20.52 44.53 28.67
N MET A 284 -19.66 43.57 28.36
CA MET A 284 -19.93 42.50 27.38
C MET A 284 -20.33 41.21 28.11
N VAL A 285 -21.52 40.70 27.81
CA VAL A 285 -22.06 39.48 28.40
C VAL A 285 -22.17 38.38 27.35
N VAL A 286 -22.15 37.11 27.78
CA VAL A 286 -22.34 35.99 26.86
C VAL A 286 -23.76 35.99 26.30
N ASN A 287 -23.85 35.79 24.98
CA ASN A 287 -25.10 35.75 24.23
C ASN A 287 -26.00 34.61 24.72
N ARG A 288 -27.33 34.77 24.61
CA ARG A 288 -28.34 33.73 24.86
C ARG A 288 -27.98 32.36 24.26
N PHE A 289 -27.35 32.28 23.09
CA PHE A 289 -27.00 31.01 22.44
C PHE A 289 -25.88 30.27 23.18
N VAL A 290 -24.91 30.99 23.73
CA VAL A 290 -23.85 30.41 24.57
C VAL A 290 -24.44 29.93 25.90
N LYS A 291 -25.34 30.71 26.50
CA LYS A 291 -26.09 30.30 27.71
C LYS A 291 -26.90 29.03 27.46
N GLN A 292 -27.53 28.93 26.29
CA GLN A 292 -28.27 27.76 25.85
C GLN A 292 -27.36 26.54 25.66
N LEU A 293 -26.18 26.70 25.05
CA LEU A 293 -25.21 25.62 24.93
C LEU A 293 -24.81 25.06 26.30
N ILE A 294 -24.51 25.92 27.27
CA ILE A 294 -24.13 25.51 28.64
C ILE A 294 -25.26 24.68 29.27
N GLN A 295 -26.52 25.10 29.12
CA GLN A 295 -27.67 24.34 29.63
C GLN A 295 -27.84 22.99 28.94
N VAL A 296 -27.60 22.93 27.63
CA VAL A 296 -27.73 21.70 26.84
C VAL A 296 -26.60 20.71 27.13
N MET A 297 -25.43 21.19 27.52
CA MET A 297 -24.25 20.37 27.82
C MET A 297 -24.53 19.35 28.93
N ASP A 298 -25.16 19.76 30.04
CA ASP A 298 -25.55 18.87 31.14
C ASP A 298 -26.60 17.83 30.72
N VAL A 299 -27.41 18.13 29.69
CA VAL A 299 -28.45 17.24 29.17
C VAL A 299 -27.88 16.26 28.13
N ALA A 300 -26.76 16.63 27.49
CA ALA A 300 -26.10 15.81 26.49
C ALA A 300 -25.17 14.74 27.10
N ALA A 301 -24.61 15.01 28.29
CA ALA A 301 -23.79 14.10 29.10
C ALA A 301 -24.61 12.95 29.71
#